data_AF-A0A3A8KHT6-F1
#
_entry.id   AF-A0A3A8KHT6-F1
#
_cell.length_a   1.000
_cell.length_b   1.000
_cell.length_c   1.000
_cell.angle_alpha   90.00
_cell.angle_beta   90.00
_cell.angle_gamma   90.00
#
_symmetry.space_group_name_H-M   'P 1'
#
loop_
_entity.id
_entity.type
_entity.pdbx_description
1 polymer ?
#
loop_
_entity_poly.entity_id
_entity_poly.type
_entity_poly.pdbx_seq_one_letter_code
_entity_poly.pdbx_strand_id
1 'polypeptide(L)'
;MRGTALAAVVLTLGCGGAPEEQPADALPETQQAALTATGDFDGDGTTDQLTTSLTGISIFHPSKGTTKFYGFTGSFAVNNTSMDLDGTVGLEVVVVTSGGISVITDKKGTSQFYSFSGNFSIVNVSDTDGVAGAEIVTASLGGVSVIRHRSASSYFYPFSGTYQINTVVDTNGVAGADIVVVAKNSTSQGISIIHDSNRTSQYYAFSTNFTITAACDSDGVAGAELFISTSTNKYILKDRTGQTTTTTQTGC
;
A
#
# COMPACT_ATOMS: atom_id res chain seq x y z
N MET A 1 -23.88 64.88 40.92
CA MET A 1 -24.95 65.57 40.17
C MET A 1 -24.48 65.73 38.74
N ARG A 2 -25.41 65.53 37.80
CA ARG A 2 -25.19 65.56 36.35
C ARG A 2 -24.62 66.90 35.88
N GLY A 3 -23.71 66.84 34.92
CA GLY A 3 -23.32 67.93 34.02
C GLY A 3 -22.64 67.29 32.79
N THR A 4 -23.18 67.48 31.58
CA THR A 4 -22.64 68.38 30.53
C THR A 4 -21.35 67.85 29.89
N ALA A 5 -21.12 67.85 28.58
CA ALA A 5 -21.77 68.48 27.44
C ALA A 5 -21.30 67.78 26.16
N LEU A 6 -22.00 68.01 25.04
CA LEU A 6 -21.47 67.80 23.70
C LEU A 6 -20.24 68.69 23.48
N ALA A 7 -19.21 68.15 22.85
CA ALA A 7 -18.20 68.92 22.13
C ALA A 7 -17.78 68.17 20.88
N ALA A 8 -17.82 68.90 19.76
CA ALA A 8 -17.43 68.48 18.43
C ALA A 8 -15.92 68.23 18.32
N VAL A 9 -15.52 67.29 17.46
CA VAL A 9 -14.16 67.22 16.91
C VAL A 9 -14.31 67.02 15.39
N VAL A 10 -14.27 68.13 14.65
CA VAL A 10 -13.18 68.53 13.74
C VAL A 10 -12.90 67.49 12.65
N LEU A 11 -13.41 67.76 11.43
CA LEU A 11 -12.87 67.18 10.21
C LEU A 11 -11.51 67.83 9.94
N THR A 12 -10.44 67.08 10.17
CA THR A 12 -9.13 67.37 9.58
C THR A 12 -8.98 66.62 8.28
N LEU A 13 -8.94 67.35 7.16
CA LEU A 13 -8.40 66.88 5.88
C LEU A 13 -6.89 66.73 6.04
N GLY A 14 -6.44 65.49 6.29
CA GLY A 14 -5.03 65.10 6.20
C GLY A 14 -4.77 64.44 4.86
N CYS A 15 -4.07 65.14 3.96
CA CYS A 15 -3.44 64.54 2.79
C CYS A 15 -2.17 63.81 3.24
N GLY A 16 -1.96 62.57 2.79
CA GLY A 16 -0.63 61.95 2.77
C GLY A 16 -0.46 60.77 3.73
N GLY A 17 -0.49 59.58 3.14
CA GLY A 17 -0.11 58.32 3.74
C GLY A 17 -0.57 57.22 2.81
N ALA A 18 0.33 56.70 1.97
CA ALA A 18 0.05 55.46 1.27
C ALA A 18 -0.37 54.41 2.31
N PRO A 19 -1.39 53.58 2.05
CA PRO A 19 -1.70 52.50 2.97
C PRO A 19 -0.43 51.67 3.10
N GLU A 20 0.08 51.60 4.33
CA GLU A 20 1.12 50.65 4.69
C GLU A 20 0.56 49.28 4.32
N GLU A 21 1.16 48.67 3.30
CA GLU A 21 0.76 47.36 2.80
C GLU A 21 1.01 46.38 3.94
N GLN A 22 -0.05 46.10 4.70
CA GLN A 22 -0.03 45.07 5.73
C GLN A 22 0.47 43.79 5.04
N PRO A 23 1.59 43.18 5.48
CA PRO A 23 2.05 41.96 4.86
C PRO A 23 0.90 40.97 4.92
N ALA A 24 0.54 40.41 3.77
CA ALA A 24 -0.49 39.39 3.69
C ALA A 24 -0.18 38.32 4.74
N ASP A 25 -1.12 38.06 5.64
CA ASP A 25 -1.03 36.93 6.55
C ASP A 25 -0.70 35.71 5.70
N ALA A 26 0.38 35.02 6.06
CA ALA A 26 0.77 33.80 5.39
C ALA A 26 -0.44 32.88 5.41
N LEU A 27 -0.97 32.56 4.22
CA LEU A 27 -2.04 31.58 4.08
C LEU A 27 -1.56 30.32 4.81
N PRO A 28 -2.36 29.75 5.73
CA PRO A 28 -1.94 28.55 6.43
C PRO A 28 -1.59 27.50 5.37
N GLU A 29 -0.35 27.01 5.43
CA GLU A 29 0.07 25.87 4.64
C GLU A 29 -1.03 24.82 4.80
N THR A 30 -1.56 24.35 3.68
CA THR A 30 -2.66 23.39 3.68
C THR A 30 -2.14 22.10 4.28
N GLN A 31 -2.29 21.97 5.60
CA GLN A 31 -1.93 20.78 6.33
C GLN A 31 -2.80 19.66 5.78
N GLN A 32 -2.17 18.70 5.10
CA GLN A 32 -2.85 17.49 4.68
C GLN A 32 -3.52 16.89 5.92
N ALA A 33 -4.84 16.65 5.83
CA ALA A 33 -5.63 16.21 6.97
C ALA A 33 -4.95 15.00 7.62
N ALA A 34 -4.77 15.06 8.95
CA ALA A 34 -4.18 13.97 9.69
C ALA A 34 -4.96 12.67 9.43
N LEU A 35 -4.26 11.62 9.04
CA LEU A 35 -4.83 10.28 9.00
C LEU A 35 -5.00 9.79 10.45
N THR A 36 -6.15 9.23 10.74
CA THR A 36 -6.42 8.45 11.95
C THR A 36 -6.75 7.01 11.58
N ALA A 37 -6.11 6.06 12.24
CA ALA A 37 -6.40 4.63 12.11
C ALA A 37 -6.52 3.99 13.49
N THR A 38 -7.13 2.81 13.55
CA THR A 38 -7.32 2.05 14.80
C THR A 38 -6.98 0.59 14.58
N GLY A 39 -6.37 -0.05 15.57
CA GLY A 39 -5.95 -1.44 15.53
C GLY A 39 -5.34 -1.81 16.88
N ASP A 40 -5.16 -3.10 17.17
CA ASP A 40 -4.36 -3.52 18.33
C ASP A 40 -2.90 -3.61 17.89
N PHE A 41 -2.14 -2.51 18.02
CA PHE A 41 -0.76 -2.41 17.50
C PHE A 41 0.28 -2.93 18.48
N ASP A 42 -0.02 -2.89 19.79
CA ASP A 42 0.87 -3.41 20.83
C ASP A 42 0.55 -4.85 21.27
N GLY A 43 -0.57 -5.40 20.81
CA GLY A 43 -0.97 -6.79 20.97
C GLY A 43 -1.56 -7.12 22.33
N ASP A 44 -2.13 -6.14 23.03
CA ASP A 44 -2.73 -6.32 24.36
C ASP A 44 -4.23 -6.63 24.36
N GLY A 45 -4.84 -6.70 23.17
CA GLY A 45 -6.26 -6.97 22.98
C GLY A 45 -7.17 -5.74 23.08
N THR A 46 -6.62 -4.56 23.34
CA THR A 46 -7.33 -3.28 23.32
C THR A 46 -7.08 -2.58 21.99
N THR A 47 -8.09 -1.87 21.48
CA THR A 47 -7.90 -1.06 20.28
C THR A 47 -7.11 0.21 20.60
N ASP A 48 -5.98 0.37 19.91
CA ASP A 48 -5.12 1.56 19.94
C ASP A 48 -5.55 2.56 18.86
N GLN A 49 -5.06 3.80 19.01
CA GLN A 49 -5.29 4.87 18.05
C GLN A 49 -3.99 5.37 17.44
N LEU A 50 -3.90 5.28 16.12
CA LEU A 50 -2.83 5.86 15.31
C LEU A 50 -3.26 7.23 14.78
N THR A 51 -2.37 8.23 14.86
CA THR A 51 -2.54 9.54 14.21
C THR A 51 -1.24 9.98 13.52
N THR A 52 -1.35 10.52 12.32
CA THR A 52 -0.19 11.09 11.59
C THR A 52 -0.04 12.59 11.87
N SER A 53 1.20 13.05 11.99
CA SER A 53 1.60 14.46 12.02
C SER A 53 2.58 14.76 10.87
N LEU A 54 3.05 16.01 10.74
CA LEU A 54 4.05 16.37 9.73
C LEU A 54 5.38 15.63 9.90
N THR A 55 5.70 15.19 11.12
CA THR A 55 7.01 14.62 11.47
C THR A 55 6.93 13.15 11.85
N GLY A 56 5.74 12.55 11.85
CA GLY A 56 5.63 11.11 11.96
C GLY A 56 4.29 10.61 12.49
N ILE A 57 4.35 9.50 13.22
CA ILE A 57 3.17 8.73 13.63
C ILE A 57 3.15 8.60 15.14
N SER A 58 2.01 8.90 15.75
CA SER A 58 1.74 8.64 17.16
C SER A 58 0.76 7.49 17.30
N ILE A 59 1.06 6.53 18.18
CA ILE A 59 0.17 5.43 18.56
C ILE A 59 -0.15 5.56 20.05
N PHE A 60 -1.42 5.77 20.38
CA PHE A 60 -1.92 5.85 21.75
C PHE A 60 -2.52 4.51 22.18
N HIS A 61 -2.08 4.02 23.34
CA HIS A 61 -2.47 2.76 23.96
C HIS A 61 -3.39 3.03 25.16
N PRO A 62 -4.72 2.90 25.03
CA PRO A 62 -5.65 3.31 26.07
C PRO A 62 -5.52 2.51 27.38
N SER A 63 -5.19 1.22 27.26
CA SER A 63 -4.95 0.30 28.38
C SER A 63 -3.80 0.74 29.30
N LYS A 64 -2.78 1.39 28.71
CA LYS A 64 -1.56 1.86 29.38
C LYS A 64 -1.58 3.36 29.66
N GLY A 65 -2.42 4.12 28.96
CA GLY A 65 -2.44 5.58 29.00
C GLY A 65 -1.17 6.21 28.40
N THR A 66 -0.49 5.52 27.49
CA THR A 66 0.79 5.96 26.91
C THR A 66 0.68 6.19 25.40
N THR A 67 1.44 7.16 24.90
CA THR A 67 1.62 7.37 23.46
C THR A 67 3.06 7.10 23.07
N LYS A 68 3.25 6.38 21.97
CA LYS A 68 4.54 6.16 21.34
C LYS A 68 4.63 6.95 20.04
N PHE A 69 5.78 7.52 19.77
CA PHE A 69 6.01 8.34 18.57
C PHE A 69 7.12 7.74 17.70
N TYR A 70 6.82 7.61 16.41
CA TYR A 70 7.73 7.16 15.36
C TYR A 70 7.98 8.32 14.41
N GLY A 71 9.19 8.87 14.47
CA GLY A 71 9.59 10.00 13.65
C GLY A 71 9.99 9.60 12.24
N PHE A 72 9.59 10.42 11.27
CA PHE A 72 10.00 10.32 9.87
C PHE A 72 10.57 11.66 9.41
N THR A 73 11.61 11.59 8.57
CA THR A 73 12.18 12.76 7.91
C THR A 73 11.64 12.89 6.50
N GLY A 74 11.14 14.06 6.13
CA GLY A 74 10.52 14.29 4.82
C GLY A 74 9.13 13.68 4.70
N SER A 75 8.62 13.61 3.47
CA SER A 75 7.28 13.11 3.20
C SER A 75 7.18 11.61 3.47
N PHE A 76 6.08 11.21 4.11
CA PHE A 76 5.71 9.83 4.33
C PHE A 76 4.20 9.63 4.14
N ALA A 77 3.78 8.39 3.94
CA ALA A 77 2.37 8.01 3.87
C ALA A 77 2.15 6.64 4.51
N VAL A 78 1.12 6.51 5.35
CA VAL A 78 0.69 5.21 5.87
C VAL A 78 -0.06 4.47 4.78
N ASN A 79 0.33 3.22 4.53
CA ASN A 79 -0.23 2.38 3.47
C ASN A 79 -1.06 1.20 4.00
N ASN A 80 -0.66 0.61 5.14
CA ASN A 80 -1.41 -0.48 5.78
C ASN A 80 -1.32 -0.36 7.31
N THR A 81 -2.43 -0.66 8.00
CA THR A 81 -2.55 -0.68 9.47
C THR A 81 -3.38 -1.85 9.99
N SER A 82 -3.73 -2.80 9.12
CA SER A 82 -4.74 -3.83 9.41
C SER A 82 -4.22 -5.26 9.28
N MET A 83 -2.95 -5.42 8.90
CA MET A 83 -2.34 -6.74 8.67
C MET A 83 -1.24 -7.00 9.71
N ASP A 84 -1.24 -8.21 10.24
CA ASP A 84 -0.12 -8.79 10.97
C ASP A 84 0.93 -9.26 9.94
N LEU A 85 2.14 -8.73 10.01
CA LEU A 85 3.26 -8.99 9.08
C LEU A 85 4.35 -9.88 9.69
N ASP A 86 4.31 -10.10 11.00
CA ASP A 86 5.32 -10.86 11.72
C ASP A 86 4.83 -12.22 12.26
N GLY A 87 3.52 -12.46 12.18
CA GLY A 87 2.83 -13.67 12.63
C GLY A 87 2.61 -13.69 14.14
N THR A 88 2.79 -12.56 14.83
CA THR A 88 2.59 -12.42 16.26
C THR A 88 1.51 -11.38 16.55
N VAL A 89 0.77 -11.59 17.65
CA VAL A 89 -0.29 -10.65 18.05
C VAL A 89 0.26 -9.23 18.18
N GLY A 90 -0.43 -8.24 17.61
CA GLY A 90 0.00 -6.87 17.46
C GLY A 90 0.16 -6.54 15.98
N LEU A 91 -0.62 -5.59 15.47
CA LEU A 91 -0.59 -5.19 14.07
C LEU A 91 0.63 -4.31 13.77
N GLU A 92 1.19 -4.47 12.59
CA GLU A 92 2.22 -3.56 12.08
C GLU A 92 1.63 -2.39 11.29
N VAL A 93 2.42 -1.33 11.18
CA VAL A 93 2.11 -0.17 10.33
C VAL A 93 3.10 -0.12 9.17
N VAL A 94 2.58 -0.22 7.95
CA VAL A 94 3.38 -0.07 6.73
C VAL A 94 3.37 1.39 6.31
N VAL A 95 4.56 1.98 6.23
CA VAL A 95 4.77 3.40 5.91
C VAL A 95 5.65 3.51 4.67
N VAL A 96 5.16 4.18 3.64
CA VAL A 96 5.95 4.56 2.48
C VAL A 96 6.71 5.84 2.81
N THR A 97 8.02 5.83 2.60
CA THR A 97 8.89 6.99 2.80
C THR A 97 9.76 7.21 1.55
N SER A 98 10.52 8.30 1.54
CA SER A 98 11.50 8.52 0.46
C SER A 98 12.52 7.38 0.42
N GLY A 99 12.59 6.69 -0.72
CA GLY A 99 13.57 5.63 -0.96
C GLY A 99 13.21 4.26 -0.39
N GLY A 100 12.02 4.07 0.20
CA GLY A 100 11.61 2.73 0.61
C GLY A 100 10.38 2.65 1.51
N ILE A 101 10.29 1.52 2.21
CA ILE A 101 9.17 1.18 3.09
C ILE A 101 9.71 1.01 4.51
N SER A 102 9.11 1.70 5.47
CA SER A 102 9.30 1.46 6.88
C SER A 102 8.14 0.65 7.44
N VAL A 103 8.42 -0.42 8.17
CA VAL A 103 7.43 -1.21 8.90
C VAL A 103 7.63 -0.95 10.39
N ILE A 104 6.62 -0.39 11.06
CA ILE A 104 6.61 -0.19 12.51
C ILE A 104 6.00 -1.41 13.17
N THR A 105 6.72 -1.97 14.15
CA THR A 105 6.22 -2.99 15.08
C THR A 105 6.05 -2.35 16.45
N ASP A 106 4.84 -1.88 16.79
CA ASP A 106 4.67 -1.04 17.99
C ASP A 106 4.97 -1.81 19.27
N LYS A 107 4.45 -3.04 19.35
CA LYS A 107 4.73 -4.01 20.40
C LYS A 107 6.22 -4.11 20.78
N LYS A 108 7.12 -4.05 19.79
CA LYS A 108 8.58 -4.07 19.99
C LYS A 108 9.19 -2.68 20.13
N GLY A 109 8.50 -1.65 19.63
CA GLY A 109 8.99 -0.28 19.57
C GLY A 109 10.04 -0.03 18.54
N THR A 110 10.00 -0.79 17.46
CA THR A 110 11.00 -0.77 16.41
C THR A 110 10.35 -0.36 15.09
N SER A 111 11.17 0.22 14.22
CA SER A 111 10.83 0.42 12.81
C SER A 111 11.93 -0.20 11.97
N GLN A 112 11.57 -1.03 11.00
CA GLN A 112 12.49 -1.65 10.06
C GLN A 112 12.33 -0.99 8.70
N PHE A 113 13.43 -0.53 8.11
CA PHE A 113 13.42 0.08 6.78
C PHE A 113 13.89 -0.91 5.70
N TYR A 114 13.12 -0.98 4.62
CA TYR A 114 13.41 -1.74 3.41
C TYR A 114 13.64 -0.77 2.26
N SER A 115 14.88 -0.71 1.78
CA SER A 115 15.28 0.22 0.73
C SER A 115 14.86 -0.25 -0.66
N PHE A 116 14.52 0.71 -1.52
CA PHE A 116 14.26 0.50 -2.93
C PHE A 116 15.14 1.45 -3.76
N SER A 117 15.72 0.91 -4.83
CA SER A 117 16.36 1.74 -5.85
C SER A 117 15.32 2.19 -6.88
N GLY A 118 15.05 3.49 -6.95
CA GLY A 118 14.11 4.06 -7.90
C GLY A 118 12.65 3.95 -7.47
N ASN A 119 11.74 4.10 -8.44
CA ASN A 119 10.31 4.12 -8.17
C ASN A 119 9.80 2.72 -7.81
N PHE A 120 8.91 2.67 -6.82
CA PHE A 120 8.17 1.49 -6.44
C PHE A 120 6.74 1.86 -6.02
N SER A 121 5.86 0.88 -5.95
CA SER A 121 4.55 0.98 -5.33
C SER A 121 4.23 -0.29 -4.56
N ILE A 122 3.50 -0.15 -3.45
CA ILE A 122 2.88 -1.31 -2.78
C ILE A 122 1.63 -1.68 -3.56
N VAL A 123 1.49 -2.96 -3.88
CA VAL A 123 0.37 -3.51 -4.65
C VAL A 123 -0.58 -4.28 -3.76
N ASN A 124 -0.04 -5.07 -2.83
CA ASN A 124 -0.84 -5.86 -1.90
C ASN A 124 -0.08 -6.07 -0.58
N VAL A 125 -0.84 -6.32 0.48
CA VAL A 125 -0.32 -6.80 1.76
C VAL A 125 -1.17 -8.01 2.15
N SER A 126 -0.60 -9.21 2.00
CA SER A 126 -1.30 -10.49 2.19
C SER A 126 -0.31 -11.62 2.44
N ASP A 127 -0.77 -12.73 3.00
CA ASP A 127 0.03 -13.96 3.08
C ASP A 127 0.22 -14.54 1.66
N THR A 128 1.47 -14.61 1.21
CA THR A 128 1.91 -15.10 -0.11
C THR A 128 2.70 -16.40 -0.03
N ASP A 129 3.08 -16.83 1.17
CA ASP A 129 3.88 -18.03 1.35
C ASP A 129 3.27 -19.10 2.25
N GLY A 130 2.07 -18.86 2.76
CA GLY A 130 1.28 -19.81 3.54
C GLY A 130 1.73 -19.90 5.00
N VAL A 131 2.56 -18.96 5.46
CA VAL A 131 3.04 -18.88 6.84
C VAL A 131 2.50 -17.60 7.46
N ALA A 132 2.06 -17.69 8.72
CA ALA A 132 1.55 -16.55 9.47
C ALA A 132 2.51 -15.34 9.42
N GLY A 133 1.92 -14.15 9.31
CA GLY A 133 2.62 -12.89 9.04
C GLY A 133 2.63 -12.58 7.54
N ALA A 134 1.76 -11.68 7.11
CA ALA A 134 1.59 -11.30 5.71
C ALA A 134 2.83 -10.63 5.11
N GLU A 135 3.00 -10.79 3.81
CA GLU A 135 4.03 -10.12 3.02
C GLU A 135 3.52 -8.81 2.42
N ILE A 136 4.46 -7.92 2.09
CA ILE A 136 4.20 -6.72 1.29
C ILE A 136 4.67 -6.99 -0.14
N VAL A 137 3.72 -7.06 -1.06
CA VAL A 137 3.98 -7.22 -2.50
C VAL A 137 4.13 -5.84 -3.13
N THR A 138 5.23 -5.63 -3.84
CA THR A 138 5.56 -4.35 -4.47
C THR A 138 5.87 -4.50 -5.95
N ALA A 139 5.46 -3.52 -6.74
CA ALA A 139 5.97 -3.32 -8.09
C ALA A 139 7.15 -2.34 -8.01
N SER A 140 8.31 -2.72 -8.51
CA SER A 140 9.53 -1.90 -8.52
C SER A 140 10.23 -1.92 -9.89
N LEU A 141 11.21 -1.05 -10.10
CA LEU A 141 11.93 -1.05 -11.37
C LEU A 141 12.53 -2.44 -11.67
N GLY A 142 12.14 -3.02 -12.81
CA GLY A 142 12.69 -4.30 -13.28
C GLY A 142 12.08 -5.55 -12.65
N GLY A 143 11.11 -5.44 -11.73
CA GLY A 143 10.42 -6.62 -11.23
C GLY A 143 9.57 -6.43 -9.98
N VAL A 144 9.09 -7.56 -9.47
CA VAL A 144 8.25 -7.63 -8.28
C VAL A 144 9.12 -7.94 -7.06
N SER A 145 8.99 -7.16 -5.98
CA SER A 145 9.62 -7.50 -4.71
C SER A 145 8.56 -7.91 -3.69
N VAL A 146 8.84 -8.97 -2.94
CA VAL A 146 8.03 -9.44 -1.81
C VAL A 146 8.84 -9.24 -0.53
N ILE A 147 8.35 -8.39 0.37
CA ILE A 147 8.97 -8.15 1.68
C ILE A 147 8.30 -9.06 2.70
N ARG A 148 9.12 -9.83 3.40
CA ARG A 148 8.73 -10.72 4.49
C ARG A 148 9.21 -10.14 5.82
N HIS A 149 8.33 -9.43 6.51
CA HIS A 149 8.70 -8.68 7.71
C HIS A 149 9.14 -9.59 8.85
N ARG A 150 8.43 -10.70 9.09
CA ARG A 150 8.78 -11.70 10.13
C ARG A 150 10.24 -12.17 10.16
N SER A 151 10.90 -12.14 9.01
CA SER A 151 12.30 -12.59 8.84
C SER A 151 13.25 -11.48 8.42
N ALA A 152 12.79 -10.22 8.39
CA ALA A 152 13.53 -9.06 7.89
C ALA A 152 14.17 -9.30 6.51
N SER A 153 13.47 -9.99 5.61
CA SER A 153 13.99 -10.34 4.28
C SER A 153 13.09 -9.84 3.16
N SER A 154 13.66 -9.74 1.96
CA SER A 154 12.91 -9.46 0.74
C SER A 154 13.39 -10.38 -0.37
N TYR A 155 12.48 -10.81 -1.23
CA TYR A 155 12.80 -11.55 -2.45
C TYR A 155 12.39 -10.74 -3.68
N PHE A 156 13.20 -10.81 -4.75
CA PHE A 156 12.97 -10.06 -5.98
C PHE A 156 12.80 -11.02 -7.16
N TYR A 157 11.68 -10.88 -7.87
CA TYR A 157 11.33 -11.62 -9.07
C TYR A 157 11.56 -10.72 -10.29
N PRO A 158 12.65 -10.93 -11.05
CA PRO A 158 13.02 -10.05 -12.14
C PRO A 158 12.13 -10.27 -13.37
N PHE A 159 11.75 -9.17 -14.03
CA PHE A 159 11.08 -9.18 -15.31
C PHE A 159 11.91 -8.43 -16.36
N SER A 160 12.10 -9.06 -17.51
CA SER A 160 12.63 -8.37 -18.69
C SER A 160 11.49 -7.63 -19.41
N GLY A 161 11.70 -6.36 -19.74
CA GLY A 161 10.69 -5.54 -20.42
C GLY A 161 9.66 -4.94 -19.46
N THR A 162 8.43 -4.78 -19.96
CA THR A 162 7.31 -4.23 -19.20
C THR A 162 6.56 -5.33 -18.47
N TYR A 163 6.12 -5.05 -17.24
CA TYR A 163 5.28 -5.97 -16.49
C TYR A 163 4.24 -5.17 -15.70
N GLN A 164 3.16 -5.85 -15.31
CA GLN A 164 2.13 -5.31 -14.44
C GLN A 164 1.57 -6.44 -13.56
N ILE A 165 1.53 -6.24 -12.24
CA ILE A 165 0.80 -7.14 -11.35
C ILE A 165 -0.70 -6.94 -11.60
N ASN A 166 -1.41 -8.03 -11.90
CA ASN A 166 -2.85 -8.02 -12.16
C ASN A 166 -3.65 -8.28 -10.88
N THR A 167 -3.28 -9.31 -10.14
CA THR A 167 -3.94 -9.70 -8.89
C THR A 167 -2.99 -10.51 -8.00
N VAL A 168 -3.33 -10.62 -6.71
CA VAL A 168 -2.66 -11.49 -5.75
C VAL A 168 -3.73 -12.41 -5.17
N VAL A 169 -3.66 -13.70 -5.49
CA VAL A 169 -4.66 -14.73 -5.18
C VAL A 169 -4.03 -16.11 -5.26
N ASP A 170 -4.44 -17.06 -4.43
CA ASP A 170 -4.04 -18.47 -4.57
C ASP A 170 -4.58 -19.03 -5.89
N THR A 171 -3.69 -19.48 -6.79
CA THR A 171 -4.01 -20.05 -8.11
C THR A 171 -3.65 -21.53 -8.24
N ASN A 172 -2.79 -22.03 -7.35
CA ASN A 172 -2.31 -23.42 -7.39
C ASN A 172 -2.94 -24.33 -6.32
N GLY A 173 -3.72 -23.77 -5.39
CA GLY A 173 -4.37 -24.47 -4.29
C GLY A 173 -3.43 -24.80 -3.13
N VAL A 174 -2.23 -24.21 -3.10
CA VAL A 174 -1.27 -24.29 -2.00
C VAL A 174 -1.43 -23.05 -1.13
N ALA A 175 -1.30 -23.20 0.19
CA ALA A 175 -1.37 -22.07 1.10
C ALA A 175 -0.36 -20.96 0.72
N GLY A 176 -0.83 -19.71 0.82
CA GLY A 176 -0.11 -18.52 0.34
C GLY A 176 -0.65 -18.07 -1.02
N ALA A 177 -1.06 -16.80 -1.12
CA ALA A 177 -1.54 -16.25 -2.38
C ALA A 177 -0.40 -16.13 -3.41
N ASP A 178 -0.70 -16.49 -4.66
CA ASP A 178 0.21 -16.30 -5.78
C ASP A 178 0.11 -14.88 -6.35
N ILE A 179 1.17 -14.43 -7.03
CA ILE A 179 1.19 -13.10 -7.66
C ILE A 179 1.06 -13.28 -9.17
N VAL A 180 -0.07 -12.83 -9.73
CA VAL A 180 -0.36 -12.93 -11.15
C VAL A 180 0.15 -11.69 -11.86
N VAL A 181 1.10 -11.86 -12.78
CA VAL A 181 1.79 -10.79 -13.48
C VAL A 181 1.57 -10.91 -14.99
N VAL A 182 1.11 -9.83 -15.62
CA VAL A 182 1.14 -9.70 -17.07
C VAL A 182 2.52 -9.20 -17.46
N ALA A 183 3.29 -10.00 -18.20
CA ALA A 183 4.66 -9.69 -18.58
C ALA A 183 4.81 -9.64 -20.10
N LYS A 184 5.56 -8.63 -20.59
CA LYS A 184 5.79 -8.39 -22.01
C LYS A 184 7.19 -7.86 -22.26
N ASN A 185 7.88 -8.49 -23.22
CA ASN A 185 9.11 -7.98 -23.80
C ASN A 185 8.96 -7.85 -25.33
N SER A 186 10.06 -7.59 -26.05
CA SER A 186 10.03 -7.38 -27.50
C SER A 186 9.71 -8.64 -28.31
N THR A 187 9.81 -9.84 -27.73
CA THR A 187 9.65 -11.11 -28.44
C THR A 187 8.56 -12.01 -27.86
N SER A 188 8.08 -11.74 -26.64
CA SER A 188 7.11 -12.57 -25.92
C SER A 188 6.21 -11.72 -25.04
N GLN A 189 4.96 -12.15 -24.89
CA GLN A 189 4.06 -11.68 -23.85
C GLN A 189 3.24 -12.84 -23.28
N GLY A 190 2.80 -12.70 -22.05
CA GLY A 190 2.11 -13.77 -21.35
C GLY A 190 1.82 -13.45 -19.91
N ILE A 191 1.36 -14.46 -19.19
CA ILE A 191 1.06 -14.40 -17.76
C ILE A 191 2.18 -15.16 -17.04
N SER A 192 2.87 -14.49 -16.12
CA SER A 192 3.74 -15.13 -15.16
C SER A 192 3.02 -15.20 -13.83
N ILE A 193 2.91 -16.39 -13.24
CA ILE A 193 2.37 -16.59 -11.90
C ILE A 193 3.57 -16.87 -11.00
N ILE A 194 3.74 -16.07 -9.95
CA ILE A 194 4.80 -16.25 -8.96
C ILE A 194 4.21 -16.99 -7.76
N HIS A 195 4.84 -18.10 -7.40
CA HIS A 195 4.54 -18.89 -6.21
C HIS A 195 5.53 -18.51 -5.11
N ASP A 196 5.23 -17.50 -4.29
CA ASP A 196 6.20 -17.03 -3.29
C ASP A 196 6.51 -18.09 -2.22
N SER A 197 5.51 -18.93 -1.91
CA SER A 197 5.62 -20.09 -1.00
C SER A 197 6.82 -21.00 -1.27
N ASN A 198 7.22 -21.16 -2.53
CA ASN A 198 8.39 -21.95 -2.92
C ASN A 198 9.39 -21.18 -3.80
N ARG A 199 9.18 -19.88 -4.00
CA ARG A 199 10.01 -18.96 -4.79
C ARG A 199 10.18 -19.39 -6.24
N THR A 200 9.14 -19.99 -6.82
CA THR A 200 9.14 -20.35 -8.23
C THR A 200 8.17 -19.45 -9.02
N SER A 201 8.23 -19.55 -10.33
CA SER A 201 7.29 -18.86 -11.20
C SER A 201 6.98 -19.72 -12.42
N GLN A 202 5.72 -19.73 -12.84
CA GLN A 202 5.25 -20.41 -14.03
C GLN A 202 4.81 -19.41 -15.08
N TYR A 203 5.24 -19.61 -16.34
CA TYR A 203 4.95 -18.70 -17.45
C TYR A 203 4.02 -19.34 -18.48
N TYR A 204 2.96 -18.61 -18.83
CA TYR A 204 1.96 -18.98 -19.81
C TYR A 204 1.99 -17.99 -20.97
N ALA A 205 2.50 -18.44 -22.11
CA ALA A 205 2.67 -17.59 -23.28
C ALA A 205 1.33 -17.29 -23.98
N PHE A 206 1.12 -16.03 -24.37
CA PHE A 206 0.00 -15.60 -25.20
C PHE A 206 0.53 -14.80 -26.39
N SER A 207 0.31 -15.29 -27.60
CA SER A 207 0.82 -14.67 -28.84
C SER A 207 0.04 -13.43 -29.30
N THR A 208 -1.06 -13.10 -28.63
CA THR A 208 -1.92 -11.95 -28.95
C THR A 208 -2.23 -11.15 -27.69
N ASN A 209 -2.66 -9.90 -27.86
CA ASN A 209 -3.14 -9.09 -26.74
C ASN A 209 -4.29 -9.80 -26.03
N PHE A 210 -4.22 -9.79 -24.70
CA PHE A 210 -5.19 -10.44 -23.84
C PHE A 210 -5.50 -9.55 -22.63
N THR A 211 -6.58 -9.88 -21.94
CA THR A 211 -6.95 -9.29 -20.66
C THR A 211 -7.39 -10.40 -19.73
N ILE A 212 -6.89 -10.38 -18.49
CA ILE A 212 -7.40 -11.23 -17.42
C ILE A 212 -8.69 -10.56 -16.92
N THR A 213 -9.83 -11.21 -17.12
CA THR A 213 -11.16 -10.67 -16.82
C THR A 213 -11.66 -11.05 -15.43
N ALA A 214 -11.18 -12.16 -14.88
CA ALA A 214 -11.47 -12.59 -13.52
C ALA A 214 -10.39 -13.56 -13.00
N ALA A 215 -10.28 -13.66 -11.68
CA ALA A 215 -9.51 -14.67 -10.98
C ALA A 215 -10.37 -15.21 -9.82
N CYS A 216 -10.86 -16.44 -9.94
CA CYS A 216 -11.80 -17.01 -8.96
C CYS A 216 -11.88 -18.53 -9.08
N ASP A 217 -12.28 -19.20 -8.01
CA ASP A 217 -12.56 -20.65 -8.00
C ASP A 217 -13.90 -20.91 -8.74
N SER A 218 -13.81 -21.56 -9.89
CA SER A 218 -14.94 -21.83 -10.78
C SER A 218 -15.38 -23.29 -10.78
N ASP A 219 -14.60 -24.19 -10.19
CA ASP A 219 -14.89 -25.62 -10.16
C ASP A 219 -14.92 -26.26 -8.77
N GLY A 220 -14.80 -25.44 -7.73
CA GLY A 220 -14.91 -25.84 -6.32
C GLY A 220 -13.66 -26.55 -5.81
N VAL A 221 -12.54 -26.46 -6.53
CA VAL A 221 -11.25 -27.00 -6.12
C VAL A 221 -10.33 -25.83 -5.79
N ALA A 222 -9.57 -25.95 -4.69
CA ALA A 222 -8.63 -24.92 -4.28
C ALA A 222 -7.69 -24.50 -5.42
N GLY A 223 -7.31 -23.22 -5.42
CA GLY A 223 -6.61 -22.55 -6.51
C GLY A 223 -7.58 -21.91 -7.51
N ALA A 224 -7.61 -20.58 -7.52
CA ALA A 224 -8.43 -19.79 -8.43
C ALA A 224 -8.00 -19.97 -9.90
N GLU A 225 -8.98 -20.07 -10.80
CA GLU A 225 -8.74 -20.00 -12.23
C GLU A 225 -8.67 -18.57 -12.73
N LEU A 226 -7.82 -18.35 -13.75
CA LEU A 226 -7.78 -17.07 -14.46
C LEU A 226 -8.63 -17.15 -15.73
N PHE A 227 -9.60 -16.25 -15.85
CA PHE A 227 -10.40 -16.08 -17.05
C PHE A 227 -9.76 -15.02 -17.92
N ILE A 228 -9.52 -15.35 -19.19
CA ILE A 228 -8.70 -14.55 -20.09
C ILE A 228 -9.47 -14.33 -21.39
N SER A 229 -9.52 -13.09 -21.87
CA SER A 229 -10.12 -12.75 -23.16
C SER A 229 -9.08 -12.22 -24.12
N THR A 230 -9.08 -12.71 -25.36
CA THR A 230 -8.37 -12.12 -26.51
C THR A 230 -9.39 -11.52 -27.47
N SER A 231 -8.93 -10.95 -28.59
CA SER A 231 -9.83 -10.48 -29.65
C SER A 231 -10.70 -11.57 -30.27
N THR A 232 -10.29 -12.84 -30.15
CA THR A 232 -10.89 -13.95 -30.91
C THR A 232 -11.44 -15.05 -30.01
N ASN A 233 -10.80 -15.30 -28.86
CA ASN A 233 -11.11 -16.44 -28.00
C ASN A 233 -11.18 -16.02 -26.54
N LYS A 234 -11.82 -16.85 -25.73
CA LYS A 234 -11.73 -16.80 -24.27
C LYS A 234 -11.07 -18.07 -23.76
N TYR A 235 -10.29 -17.94 -22.71
CA TYR A 235 -9.54 -19.03 -22.09
C TYR A 235 -9.80 -19.07 -20.60
N ILE A 236 -9.70 -20.27 -20.04
CA ILE A 236 -9.54 -20.50 -18.61
C ILE A 236 -8.15 -21.11 -18.41
N LEU A 237 -7.37 -20.49 -17.53
CA LEU A 237 -6.05 -20.96 -17.12
C LEU A 237 -6.16 -21.52 -15.71
N LYS A 238 -5.76 -22.78 -15.55
CA LYS A 238 -5.74 -23.54 -14.30
C LYS A 238 -4.30 -23.76 -13.87
N ASP A 239 -3.78 -22.87 -13.04
CA ASP A 239 -2.37 -22.86 -12.70
C ASP A 239 -1.94 -24.15 -11.97
N ARG A 240 -2.77 -24.62 -11.02
CA ARG A 240 -2.59 -25.90 -10.33
C ARG A 240 -2.32 -27.13 -11.24
N THR A 241 -2.72 -27.07 -12.50
CA THR A 241 -2.49 -28.15 -13.49
C THR A 241 -1.62 -27.73 -14.68
N GLY A 242 -1.21 -26.46 -14.75
CA GLY A 242 -0.50 -25.90 -15.89
C GLY A 242 -1.32 -25.83 -17.18
N GLN A 243 -2.65 -25.97 -17.12
CA GLN A 243 -3.50 -26.08 -18.31
C GLN A 243 -4.15 -24.75 -18.69
N THR A 244 -4.21 -24.47 -19.98
CA THR A 244 -5.03 -23.39 -20.55
C THR A 244 -5.99 -23.99 -21.57
N THR A 245 -7.29 -23.77 -21.40
CA THR A 245 -8.33 -24.33 -22.28
C THR A 245 -9.28 -23.24 -22.76
N THR A 246 -9.87 -23.41 -23.95
CA THR A 246 -10.87 -22.47 -24.46
C THR A 246 -12.17 -22.60 -23.66
N THR A 247 -12.84 -21.48 -23.40
CA THR A 247 -14.10 -21.43 -22.65
C THR A 247 -15.06 -20.42 -23.28
N THR A 248 -16.33 -20.44 -22.88
CA THR A 248 -17.32 -19.38 -23.19
C THR A 248 -17.48 -18.38 -22.03
N GLN A 249 -17.02 -18.77 -20.83
CA GLN A 249 -17.13 -18.01 -19.59
C GLN A 249 -16.15 -16.82 -19.58
N THR A 250 -16.48 -15.78 -18.81
CA THR A 250 -15.63 -14.58 -18.61
C THR A 250 -15.25 -14.36 -17.15
N GLY A 251 -15.77 -15.19 -16.26
CA GLY A 251 -15.56 -15.16 -14.82
C GLY A 251 -16.47 -16.17 -14.14
N CYS A 252 -16.34 -16.21 -12.82
CA CYS A 252 -17.38 -16.64 -11.90
C CYS A 252 -18.38 -15.48 -11.72
#